data_AF-A0A2E8R7Y0-F1
#
_entry.id   AF-A0A2E8R7Y0-F1
#
_cell.length_a   1.000
_cell.length_b   1.000
_cell.length_c   1.000
_cell.angle_alpha   90.00
_cell.angle_beta   90.00
_cell.angle_gamma   90.00
#
_symmetry.space_group_name_H-M   'P 1'
#
loop_
_entity.id
_entity.type
_entity.pdbx_description
1 polymer ?
#
loop_
_entity_poly.entity_id
_entity_poly.type
_entity_poly.pdbx_seq_one_letter_code
_entity_poly.pdbx_strand_id
1 'polypeptide(L)'
;MKFFILALMSVMYTDPSTKLDYEQYFVFHTPHFYSIDDCKEFARENTELLYVKIFEEYGLSNSPKMISCVNEDVIKTILNEQRERLST
;
A
#
# COMPACT_ATOMS: atom_id res chain seq x y z
N MET A 1 3.02 -6.38 -18.27
CA MET A 1 2.14 -6.04 -17.13
C MET A 1 2.97 -6.15 -15.86
N LYS A 2 2.92 -5.15 -14.97
CA LYS A 2 3.69 -5.16 -13.72
C LYS A 2 2.76 -5.33 -12.53
N PHE A 3 3.20 -6.12 -11.56
CA PHE A 3 2.55 -6.31 -10.27
C PHE A 3 3.44 -5.81 -9.15
N PHE A 4 2.80 -5.27 -8.12
CA PHE A 4 3.42 -4.65 -6.96
C PHE A 4 2.74 -5.15 -5.70
N ILE A 5 3.47 -5.10 -4.60
CA ILE A 5 2.93 -5.36 -3.28
C ILE A 5 2.34 -4.03 -2.77
N LEU A 6 1.07 -4.08 -2.36
CA LEU A 6 0.32 -2.99 -1.80
C LEU A 6 -0.12 -3.38 -0.39
N ALA A 7 0.18 -2.53 0.59
CA ALA A 7 -0.33 -2.65 1.94
C ALA A 7 -1.44 -1.61 2.17
N LEU A 8 -2.62 -2.05 2.58
CA LEU A 8 -3.67 -1.21 3.14
C LEU A 8 -3.44 -1.11 4.65
N MET A 9 -3.31 0.10 5.16
CA MET A 9 -3.04 0.35 6.57
C MET A 9 -4.31 0.21 7.43
N SER A 10 -4.12 -0.14 8.70
CA SER A 10 -5.23 -0.32 9.65
C SER A 10 -5.76 1.00 10.19
N VAL A 11 -4.90 2.03 10.26
CA VAL A 11 -5.26 3.36 10.74
C VAL A 11 -5.61 4.25 9.55
N MET A 12 -6.77 4.92 9.61
CA MET A 12 -7.11 5.98 8.67
C MET A 12 -6.29 7.23 8.98
N TYR A 13 -5.90 7.97 7.96
CA TYR A 13 -5.26 9.26 8.13
C TYR A 13 -6.29 10.36 8.05
N THR A 14 -6.27 11.24 9.05
CA THR A 14 -7.04 12.48 9.05
C THR A 14 -6.17 13.60 8.51
N ASP A 15 -6.57 14.19 7.38
CA ASP A 15 -5.89 15.38 6.86
C ASP A 15 -6.04 16.54 7.85
N PRO A 16 -4.95 17.14 8.34
CA PRO A 16 -5.03 18.23 9.31
C PRO A 16 -5.68 19.50 8.74
N SER A 17 -5.61 19.71 7.42
CA SER A 17 -6.16 20.85 6.70
C SER A 17 -7.65 20.70 6.35
N THR A 18 -8.08 19.54 5.86
CA THR A 18 -9.48 19.32 5.43
C THR A 18 -10.33 18.59 6.47
N LYS A 19 -9.72 17.97 7.49
CA LYS A 19 -10.36 17.10 8.49
C LYS A 19 -11.07 15.87 7.90
N LEU A 20 -10.72 15.49 6.68
CA LEU A 20 -11.24 14.29 6.03
C LEU A 20 -10.38 13.09 6.38
N ASP A 21 -11.04 11.97 6.66
CA ASP A 21 -10.39 10.69 6.89
C ASP A 21 -10.27 9.91 5.58
N TYR A 22 -9.09 9.33 5.34
CA TYR A 22 -8.88 8.43 4.20
C TYR A 22 -8.02 7.22 4.56
N GLU A 23 -8.23 6.15 3.80
CA GLU A 23 -7.42 4.95 3.86
C GLU A 23 -6.00 5.26 3.40
N GLN A 24 -5.01 4.82 4.17
CA GLN A 24 -3.61 4.90 3.78
C GLN A 24 -3.18 3.62 3.09
N TYR A 25 -2.37 3.81 2.06
CA TYR A 25 -1.80 2.74 1.26
C TYR A 25 -0.28 2.90 1.21
N PHE A 26 0.45 1.80 1.30
CA PHE A 26 1.88 1.76 1.08
C PHE A 26 2.20 0.84 -0.09
N VAL A 27 2.92 1.36 -1.09
CA VAL A 27 3.28 0.63 -2.30
C VAL A 27 4.76 0.29 -2.26
N PHE A 28 5.07 -1.01 -2.34
CA PHE A 28 6.44 -1.46 -2.53
C PHE A 28 6.79 -1.39 -4.02
N HIS A 29 7.46 -0.31 -4.43
CA HIS A 29 7.90 -0.13 -5.82
C HIS A 29 9.04 -1.08 -6.23
N THR A 30 9.78 -1.62 -5.25
CA THR A 30 10.86 -2.58 -5.44
C THR A 30 10.78 -3.67 -4.34
N PRO A 31 10.74 -4.97 -4.70
CA PRO A 31 10.69 -5.52 -6.06
C PRO A 31 9.34 -5.29 -6.76
N HIS A 32 9.32 -5.45 -8.08
CA HIS A 32 8.10 -5.56 -8.89
C HIS A 32 8.17 -6.82 -9.74
N PHE A 33 7.00 -7.34 -10.12
CA PHE A 33 6.85 -8.67 -10.72
C PHE A 33 6.12 -8.60 -12.06
N TYR A 34 6.28 -9.64 -12.87
CA TYR A 34 5.56 -9.78 -14.14
C TYR A 34 4.42 -10.81 -14.09
N SER A 35 4.31 -11.56 -12.98
CA SER A 35 3.24 -12.50 -12.67
C SER A 35 2.63 -12.19 -11.30
N ILE A 36 1.32 -12.39 -11.16
CA ILE A 36 0.64 -12.25 -9.87
C ILE A 36 1.05 -13.37 -8.90
N ASP A 37 1.35 -14.55 -9.42
CA ASP A 37 1.73 -15.70 -8.60
C ASP A 37 3.12 -15.51 -8.02
N ASP A 38 4.09 -15.01 -8.82
CA ASP A 38 5.43 -14.66 -8.32
C ASP A 38 5.37 -13.58 -7.24
N CYS A 39 4.49 -12.58 -7.41
CA CYS A 39 4.29 -11.55 -6.41
C CYS A 39 3.74 -12.13 -5.10
N LYS A 40 2.72 -12.99 -5.19
CA LYS A 40 2.09 -13.62 -4.02
C LYS A 40 3.06 -14.54 -3.30
N GLU A 41 3.84 -15.31 -4.06
CA GLU A 41 4.84 -16.21 -3.50
C GLU A 41 5.92 -15.43 -2.77
N PHE A 42 6.47 -14.38 -3.42
CA PHE A 42 7.43 -13.50 -2.75
C PHE A 42 6.83 -12.87 -1.49
N ALA A 43 5.60 -12.36 -1.55
CA ALA A 43 4.95 -11.74 -0.40
C ALA A 43 4.77 -12.72 0.75
N ARG A 44 4.39 -13.97 0.46
CA ARG A 44 4.26 -15.06 1.43
C ARG A 44 5.60 -15.37 2.10
N GLU A 45 6.65 -15.58 1.32
CA GLU A 45 8.00 -15.91 1.80
C GLU A 45 8.66 -14.77 2.58
N ASN A 46 8.30 -13.52 2.27
CA ASN A 46 8.93 -12.32 2.83
C ASN A 46 7.99 -11.52 3.74
N THR A 47 6.94 -12.15 4.27
CA THR A 47 5.91 -11.46 5.07
C THR A 47 6.53 -10.64 6.19
N GLU A 48 7.41 -11.23 7.02
CA GLU A 48 8.04 -10.52 8.13
C GLU A 48 8.83 -9.28 7.67
N LEU A 49 9.59 -9.40 6.58
CA LEU A 49 10.35 -8.29 6.00
C LEU A 49 9.44 -7.16 5.51
N LEU A 50 8.29 -7.50 4.92
CA LEU A 50 7.31 -6.51 4.47
C LEU A 50 6.73 -5.74 5.67
N TYR A 51 6.39 -6.43 6.76
CA TYR A 51 5.92 -5.80 7.99
C TYR A 51 6.97 -4.87 8.60
N VAL A 52 8.24 -5.31 8.68
CA VAL A 52 9.34 -4.48 9.19
C VAL A 52 9.45 -3.18 8.39
N LYS A 53 9.46 -3.24 7.06
CA LYS A 53 9.52 -2.04 6.21
C LYS A 53 8.34 -1.10 6.41
N ILE A 54 7.13 -1.64 6.59
CA ILE A 54 5.94 -0.82 6.86
C ILE A 54 6.06 -0.15 8.23
N PHE A 55 6.55 -0.86 9.24
CA PHE A 55 6.76 -0.29 10.57
C PHE A 55 7.87 0.74 10.64
N GLU A 56 8.91 0.62 9.80
CA GLU A 56 9.94 1.65 9.66
C GLU A 56 9.35 2.96 9.10
N GLU A 57 8.37 2.88 8.19
CA GLU A 57 7.74 4.04 7.56
C GLU A 57 6.62 4.66 8.43
N TYR A 58 5.76 3.83 9.04
CA TYR A 58 4.54 4.30 9.73
C TYR A 58 4.54 4.09 11.24
N GLY A 59 5.58 3.47 11.79
CA GLY A 59 5.67 3.10 13.20
C GLY A 59 4.84 1.86 13.57
N LEU A 60 5.14 1.30 14.74
CA LEU A 60 4.51 0.05 15.23
C LEU A 60 3.01 0.20 15.52
N SER A 61 2.51 1.42 15.70
CA SER A 61 1.09 1.72 15.95
C SER A 61 0.22 1.65 14.71
N ASN A 62 0.81 1.61 13.52
CA ASN A 62 0.08 1.55 12.26
C ASN A 62 0.52 0.32 11.47
N SER A 63 -0.15 -0.80 11.73
CA SER A 63 0.09 -2.06 11.03
C SER A 63 -0.74 -2.15 9.75
N PRO A 64 -0.30 -2.93 8.76
CA PRO A 64 -1.14 -3.20 7.60
C PRO A 64 -2.32 -4.09 7.99
N LYS A 65 -3.53 -3.67 7.60
CA LYS A 65 -4.77 -4.46 7.64
C LYS A 65 -4.74 -5.57 6.59
N MET A 66 -4.15 -5.30 5.43
CA MET A 66 -4.06 -6.25 4.32
C MET A 66 -2.81 -5.96 3.50
N ILE A 67 -2.14 -7.02 3.04
CA ILE A 67 -1.08 -6.96 2.04
C ILE A 67 -1.57 -7.74 0.82
N SER A 68 -1.54 -7.13 -0.36
CA SER A 68 -2.04 -7.71 -1.60
C SER A 68 -1.10 -7.43 -2.77
N CYS A 69 -1.16 -8.29 -3.78
CA CYS A 69 -0.48 -8.09 -5.05
C CYS A 69 -1.45 -7.50 -6.07
N VAL A 70 -1.13 -6.31 -6.58
CA VAL A 70 -1.98 -5.55 -7.49
C VAL A 70 -1.22 -5.19 -8.74
N ASN A 71 -1.94 -5.00 -9.86
CA ASN A 71 -1.33 -4.52 -11.09
C ASN A 71 -1.05 -3.00 -10.99
N GLU A 72 -0.21 -2.51 -11.90
CA GLU A 72 0.13 -1.08 -11.98
C GLU A 72 -1.10 -0.17 -12.13
N ASP A 73 -2.13 -0.63 -12.84
CA ASP A 73 -3.32 0.18 -13.11
C ASP A 73 -4.15 0.43 -11.84
N VAL A 74 -4.23 -0.55 -10.93
CA VAL A 74 -4.84 -0.38 -9.61
C VAL A 74 -4.08 0.67 -8.80
N ILE A 75 -2.75 0.70 -8.85
CA ILE A 75 -1.96 1.74 -8.17
C ILE A 75 -2.29 3.12 -8.74
N LYS A 76 -2.35 3.25 -10.07
CA LYS A 76 -2.72 4.52 -10.71
C LYS A 76 -4.11 4.99 -10.28
N THR A 77 -5.08 4.07 -10.21
CA THR A 77 -6.43 4.39 -9.73
C THR A 77 -6.42 4.89 -8.29
N ILE A 78 -5.74 4.18 -7.38
CA ILE A 78 -5.63 4.60 -5.96
C ILE A 78 -5.00 5.99 -5.85
N LEU A 79 -3.90 6.24 -6.56
CA LEU A 79 -3.22 7.54 -6.53
C LEU A 79 -4.08 8.67 -7.10
N ASN A 80 -4.88 8.40 -8.13
CA ASN A 80 -5.79 9.37 -8.72
C ASN A 80 -6.95 9.70 -7.77
N GLU A 81 -7.58 8.68 -7.16
CA GLU A 81 -8.65 8.89 -6.19
C GLU A 81 -8.18 9.70 -4.98
N GLN A 82 -6.97 9.42 -4.48
CA GLN A 82 -6.38 10.19 -3.38
C GLN A 82 -6.15 11.65 -3.78
N ARG A 83 -5.69 11.90 -5.02
CA ARG A 83 -5.49 13.26 -5.54
C ARG A 83 -6.81 14.03 -5.66
N GLU A 84 -7.85 13.40 -6.19
CA GLU A 84 -9.16 14.03 -6.35
C GLU A 84 -9.75 14.43 -4.99
N ARG A 85 -9.65 13.56 -3.99
CA ARG A 85 -10.14 13.83 -2.63
C ARG A 85 -9.38 14.97 -1.92
N LEU A 86 -8.08 15.13 -2.21
CA LEU A 86 -7.25 16.23 -1.68
C LEU A 86 -7.44 17.55 -2.44
N SER A 87 -8.12 17.54 -3.59
CA SER A 87 -8.34 18.72 -4.44
C SER A 87 -9.71 19.39 -4.22
N THR A 88 -10.57 18.78 -3.41
CA THR A 88 -11.91 19.27 -2.99
C THR A 88 -11.88 19.77 -1.55
#